data_AF-A0A937M782-F1
#
_entry.id   AF-A0A937M782-F1
#
_cell.length_a   1.000
_cell.length_b   1.000
_cell.length_c   1.000
_cell.angle_alpha   90.00
_cell.angle_beta   90.00
_cell.angle_gamma   90.00
#
_symmetry.space_group_name_H-M   'P 1'
#
loop_
_entity.id
_entity.type
_entity.pdbx_description
1 polymer ?
#
loop_
_entity_poly.entity_id
_entity_poly.type
_entity_poly.pdbx_seq_one_letter_code
_entity_poly.pdbx_strand_id
1 'polypeptide(L)' 'MLDNDTGKKKTALLLILDGWGYREETSSNAIHSADSPVWDSLWKDRPHTLIDTSGKSVGLPAGQMGNSEVG' A
#
# COMPACT_ATOMS: atom_id res chain seq x y z
N MET A 1 -38.64 1.96 -24.52
CA MET A 1 -37.72 0.89 -24.12
C MET A 1 -36.83 1.53 -23.06
N LEU A 2 -37.07 1.23 -21.79
CA LEU A 2 -36.36 1.86 -20.68
C LEU A 2 -35.12 1.01 -20.39
N ASP A 3 -33.94 1.58 -20.58
CA ASP A 3 -32.67 0.98 -20.17
C ASP A 3 -32.62 0.98 -18.65
N ASN A 4 -33.08 -0.13 -18.07
CA ASN A 4 -33.00 -0.37 -16.64
C ASN A 4 -31.63 -0.94 -16.31
N ASP A 5 -30.56 -0.18 -16.59
CA ASP A 5 -29.22 -0.48 -16.10
C ASP A 5 -29.20 -0.13 -14.61
N THR A 6 -29.61 -1.09 -13.78
CA THR A 6 -29.33 -1.07 -12.34
C THR A 6 -27.83 -1.34 -12.17
N GLY A 7 -27.03 -0.34 -12.55
CA GLY A 7 -25.57 -0.39 -12.59
C GLY A 7 -25.03 -0.88 -11.27
N LYS A 8 -24.58 -2.15 -11.25
CA LYS A 8 -23.98 -2.77 -10.08
C LYS A 8 -22.82 -1.89 -9.63
N LYS A 9 -22.98 -1.23 -8.47
CA LYS A 9 -21.90 -0.43 -7.88
C LYS A 9 -20.70 -1.35 -7.67
N LYS A 10 -19.55 -0.95 -8.20
CA LYS A 10 -18.29 -1.66 -7.94
C LYS A 10 -17.89 -1.39 -6.50
N THR A 11 -17.83 -2.44 -5.70
CA THR A 11 -17.31 -2.35 -4.33
C THR A 11 -15.79 -2.19 -4.39
N ALA A 12 -15.26 -1.17 -3.71
CA ALA A 12 -13.83 -0.99 -3.51
C ALA A 12 -13.45 -1.34 -2.07
N LEU A 13 -12.24 -1.87 -1.89
CA LEU A 13 -11.63 -2.15 -0.59
C LEU A 13 -10.35 -1.33 -0.47
N LEU A 14 -10.22 -0.58 0.62
CA LEU A 14 -8.96 0.03 1.04
C LEU A 14 -8.38 -0.82 2.18
N LEU A 15 -7.15 -1.28 2.02
CA LEU A 15 -6.43 -2.06 3.03
C LEU A 15 -5.16 -1.29 3.42
N ILE A 16 -4.98 -1.05 4.72
CA ILE A 16 -3.80 -0.39 5.28
C ILE A 16 -3.03 -1.44 6.07
N LEU A 17 -1.79 -1.70 5.67
CA LEU A 17 -0.86 -2.58 6.38
C LEU A 17 0.08 -1.70 7.20
N ASP A 18 -0.20 -1.54 8.50
CA ASP A 18 0.64 -0.70 9.38
C ASP A 18 2.05 -1.28 9.50
N GLY A 19 3.07 -0.41 9.42
CA GLY A 19 4.48 -0.80 9.43
C GLY A 19 4.97 -1.56 8.19
N TRP A 20 4.19 -1.64 7.11
CA TRP A 20 4.54 -2.38 5.91
C TRP A 20 5.22 -1.51 4.85
N GLY A 21 6.55 -1.41 4.90
CA GLY A 21 7.36 -0.61 3.99
C GLY A 21 8.00 -1.40 2.84
N TYR A 22 8.44 -0.69 1.80
CA TYR A 22 9.28 -1.23 0.73
C TYR A 22 10.74 -0.84 0.93
N ARG A 23 11.66 -1.80 0.80
CA ARG A 23 13.10 -1.60 0.88
C ARG A 23 13.81 -2.64 0.00
N GLU A 24 14.70 -2.18 -0.89
CA GLU A 24 15.47 -3.07 -1.79
C GLU A 24 16.48 -3.93 -1.04
N GLU A 25 17.09 -3.39 0.02
CA GLU A 25 18.03 -4.12 0.86
C GLU A 25 17.29 -5.21 1.66
N THR A 26 17.73 -6.45 1.47
CA THR A 26 17.08 -7.64 2.02
C THR A 26 17.61 -8.01 3.40
N SER A 27 18.79 -7.50 3.79
CA SER A 27 19.32 -7.72 5.14
C SER A 27 18.40 -7.12 6.21
N SER A 28 18.05 -7.97 7.18
CA SER A 28 17.13 -7.64 8.28
C SER A 28 15.75 -7.14 7.83
N ASN A 29 15.31 -7.51 6.62
CA ASN A 29 14.00 -7.15 6.09
C ASN A 29 12.98 -8.28 6.36
N ALA A 30 12.16 -8.09 7.39
CA ALA A 30 11.15 -9.06 7.79
C ALA A 30 10.05 -9.26 6.72
N ILE A 31 9.70 -8.21 5.97
CA ILE A 31 8.69 -8.27 4.89
C ILE A 31 9.22 -9.11 3.74
N HIS A 32 10.46 -8.87 3.31
CA HIS A 32 11.10 -9.67 2.27
C HIS A 32 11.32 -11.13 2.67
N SER A 33 11.58 -11.38 3.97
CA SER A 33 11.86 -12.72 4.48
C SER A 33 10.60 -13.51 4.84
N ALA A 34 9.43 -12.88 4.82
CA ALA A 34 8.17 -13.52 5.18
C ALA A 34 7.69 -14.47 4.07
N ASP A 35 6.99 -15.54 4.46
CA ASP A 35 6.19 -16.34 3.53
C ASP A 35 4.86 -15.63 3.28
N SER A 36 4.83 -14.73 2.29
CA SER A 36 3.68 -13.87 1.97
C SER A 36 3.15 -14.08 0.54
N PRO A 37 2.69 -15.30 0.18
CA PRO A 37 2.39 -15.65 -1.22
C PRO A 37 1.28 -14.80 -1.86
N VAL A 38 0.32 -14.32 -1.05
CA VAL A 38 -0.74 -13.42 -1.52
C VAL A 38 -0.17 -12.04 -1.86
N TRP A 39 0.66 -11.49 -0.97
CA TRP A 39 1.32 -10.21 -1.20
C TRP A 39 2.24 -10.29 -2.42
N ASP A 40 3.02 -11.36 -2.53
CA ASP A 40 3.99 -11.57 -3.60
C ASP A 40 3.30 -11.63 -4.97
N SER A 41 2.17 -12.33 -5.08
CA SER A 41 1.38 -12.35 -6.33
C SER A 41 0.75 -10.99 -6.64
N LEU A 42 0.22 -10.29 -5.64
CA LEU A 42 -0.33 -8.95 -5.85
C LEU A 42 0.75 -7.98 -6.36
N TRP A 43 1.94 -8.02 -5.76
CA TRP A 43 3.07 -7.17 -6.16
C TRP A 43 3.57 -7.53 -7.57
N LYS A 44 3.64 -8.81 -7.91
CA LYS A 44 4.15 -9.25 -9.22
C LYS A 44 3.15 -9.02 -10.36
N ASP A 45 1.88 -9.32 -10.13
CA ASP A 45 0.91 -9.54 -11.21
C ASP A 45 -0.11 -8.38 -11.35
N ARG A 46 -0.13 -7.42 -10.42
CA ARG A 46 -1.07 -6.29 -10.44
C ARG A 46 -0.35 -4.94 -10.54
N PRO A 47 -0.96 -3.92 -11.18
CA PRO A 47 -0.44 -2.57 -11.18
C PRO A 47 -0.28 -2.05 -9.75
N HIS A 48 0.90 -1.56 -9.43
CA HIS A 48 1.25 -0.99 -8.13
C HIS A 48 2.22 0.18 -8.31
N THR A 49 2.29 1.05 -7.30
CA THR A 49 3.26 2.14 -7.22
C THR A 49 3.71 2.30 -5.78
N LEU A 50 4.87 2.92 -5.58
CA LEU A 50 5.32 3.39 -4.27
C LEU A 50 4.80 4.81 -4.04
N ILE A 51 4.48 5.12 -2.78
CA ILE A 51 4.10 6.45 -2.32
C ILE A 51 4.98 6.84 -1.12
N ASP A 52 5.35 8.11 -1.04
CA ASP A 52 6.12 8.62 0.10
C ASP A 52 5.21 8.85 1.31
N THR A 53 5.48 8.14 2.40
CA THR A 53 4.68 8.18 3.64
C THR A 53 5.43 8.81 4.82
N SER A 54 6.50 9.56 4.57
CA SER A 54 7.34 10.16 5.62
C SER A 54 7.89 11.54 5.23
N GLY A 55 8.45 12.26 6.20
CA GLY A 55 9.02 13.59 6.01
C GLY A 55 8.02 14.61 5.45
N LYS A 56 8.49 15.51 4.58
CA LYS A 56 7.69 16.62 4.05
C LYS A 56 6.43 16.16 3.31
N SER A 57 6.47 14.96 2.72
CA SER A 57 5.37 14.39 1.94
C SER A 57 4.11 14.15 2.78
N VAL A 58 4.26 14.06 4.11
CA VAL A 58 3.15 13.92 5.07
C VAL A 58 3.13 15.06 6.11
N GLY A 59 3.76 16.20 5.79
CA GLY A 59 3.76 17.38 6.67
C GLY A 59 4.77 17.35 7.82
N LEU A 60 5.68 16.37 7.86
CA LEU A 60 6.73 16.27 8.87
C LEU A 60 8.04 16.96 8.43
N PRO A 61 8.90 17.39 9.37
CA PRO A 61 10.27 17.80 9.10
C PRO A 61 11.03 16.77 8.23
N ALA A 62 11.96 17.27 7.40
CA ALA A 62 12.76 16.42 6.54
C ALA A 62 13.54 15.38 7.35
N GLY A 63 13.46 14.10 6.95
CA GLY A 63 14.12 12.99 7.63
C GLY A 63 13.37 12.40 8.81
N GLN A 64 12.20 12.94 9.17
CA GLN A 64 11.37 12.34 10.21
C GLN A 64 10.57 11.16 9.64
N MET A 65 10.72 10.00 10.29
CA MET A 65 9.97 8.79 10.00
C MET A 65 8.46 9.07 10.16
N GLY A 66 7.66 8.56 9.21
CA GLY A 66 6.20 8.59 9.31
C GLY A 66 5.70 7.73 10.47
N ASN A 67 4.48 8.01 10.93
CA ASN A 67 3.84 7.24 12.00
C ASN A 67 2.34 7.06 11.69
N SER A 68 1.66 6.19 12.44
CA SER A 68 0.25 5.84 12.22
C SER A 68 -0.75 6.99 12.42
N GLU A 69 -0.35 8.10 13.06
CA GLU A 69 -1.21 9.28 13.29
C GLU A 69 -1.17 10.27 12.12
N VAL A 70 -0.08 10.23 11.34
CA VAL A 70 0.20 11.17 10.25
C VAL A 70 -0.13 10.56 8.87
N GLY A 71 -0.31 9.23 8.80
CA GLY A 71 -0.61 8.46 7.58
C GLY A 71 -2.07 8.45 7.15
#